data_AF-A0A922ZCF8-F1
#
_entry.id   AF-A0A922ZCF8-F1
#
_cell.length_a   1.000
_cell.length_b   1.000
_cell.length_c   1.000
_cell.angle_alpha   90.00
_cell.angle_beta   90.00
_cell.angle_gamma   90.00
#
_symmetry.space_group_name_H-M   'P 1'
#
loop_
_entity.id
_entity.type
_entity.pdbx_description
1 polymer ?
#
loop_
_entity_poly.entity_id
_entity_poly.type
_entity_poly.pdbx_seq_one_letter_code
_entity_poly.pdbx_strand_id
1 'polypeptide(L)'
;MIPDKYIYKTDSKFADSRYQKMAEYNVLMNNLADFSEFGISAQGNPYAHLLSEKLAEKGKNFLSNQIFDSVKRQFEKKDKKVDEARIYSNLCASTPCCCNLFVPLQQDTELTRKLFSILLKRKLTAINKVEIEFTPNYEESVGDQGDRSGTDADVRIDYTFGNDRKGVLLIEFKYIESEFSNCGRKKKHKDCHSNNFYSFNECSYRKYKNWKLTLDENNNPFNVQALKSQQSCPFEFSLNQLWRNMLLAYQTSIAKANNYDEYLFGVISPKGNEGLWNDHNENTEEKFRSILRDETAFIRWNLEDVVQTLEQFSETDKTWMKLFKEKYLL
;
A
#
# COMPACT_ATOMS: atom_id res chain seq x y z
N MET A 1 -21.37 -3.33 -23.31
CA MET A 1 -22.38 -3.28 -22.23
C MET A 1 -21.99 -4.31 -21.19
N ILE A 2 -22.00 -4.00 -19.90
CA ILE A 2 -21.74 -4.97 -18.82
C ILE A 2 -23.00 -5.83 -18.67
N PRO A 3 -22.94 -7.17 -18.83
CA PRO A 3 -24.12 -8.02 -18.66
C PRO A 3 -24.71 -7.99 -17.25
N ASP A 4 -26.04 -8.08 -17.13
CA ASP A 4 -26.78 -8.05 -15.84
C ASP A 4 -26.36 -9.14 -14.85
N LYS A 5 -25.75 -10.24 -15.34
CA LYS A 5 -25.24 -11.33 -14.50
C LYS A 5 -24.03 -10.94 -13.64
N TYR A 6 -23.40 -9.78 -13.86
CA TYR A 6 -22.25 -9.33 -13.08
C TYR A 6 -22.66 -8.51 -11.86
N ILE A 7 -22.10 -8.85 -10.71
CA ILE A 7 -22.61 -8.37 -9.42
C ILE A 7 -22.03 -6.98 -9.07
N TYR A 8 -22.86 -5.94 -9.17
CA TYR A 8 -22.61 -4.61 -8.60
C TYR A 8 -23.85 -4.13 -7.86
N LYS A 9 -24.03 -4.57 -6.61
CA LYS A 9 -25.13 -4.09 -5.78
C LYS A 9 -24.85 -2.65 -5.37
N THR A 10 -25.80 -1.75 -5.59
CA THR A 10 -25.70 -0.31 -5.28
C THR A 10 -25.44 -0.05 -3.79
N ASP A 11 -25.89 -0.94 -2.90
CA ASP A 11 -25.75 -0.80 -1.45
C ASP A 11 -24.58 -1.66 -0.91
N SER A 12 -23.48 -1.75 -1.65
CA SER A 12 -22.33 -2.58 -1.25
C SER A 12 -21.01 -1.85 -1.44
N LYS A 13 -19.90 -2.46 -1.00
CA LYS A 13 -18.54 -1.97 -1.29
C LYS A 13 -18.26 -1.70 -2.77
N PHE A 14 -19.10 -2.22 -3.67
CA PHE A 14 -19.02 -2.01 -5.11
C PHE A 14 -19.68 -0.71 -5.61
N ALA A 15 -20.21 0.12 -4.70
CA ALA A 15 -20.73 1.45 -5.01
C ALA A 15 -19.64 2.47 -5.38
N ASP A 16 -18.38 2.17 -5.08
CA ASP A 16 -17.25 3.00 -5.48
C ASP A 16 -17.13 3.04 -7.01
N SER A 17 -17.11 4.24 -7.59
CA SER A 17 -17.10 4.45 -9.04
C SER A 17 -15.89 3.85 -9.74
N ARG A 18 -14.79 3.58 -9.02
CA ARG A 18 -13.61 2.87 -9.57
C ARG A 18 -13.93 1.43 -9.95
N TYR A 19 -14.87 0.77 -9.27
CA TYR A 19 -15.33 -0.56 -9.66
C TYR A 19 -16.04 -0.54 -11.02
N GLN A 20 -16.88 0.46 -11.25
CA GLN A 20 -17.56 0.66 -12.54
C GLN A 20 -16.53 0.98 -13.62
N LYS A 21 -15.61 1.92 -13.37
CA LYS A 21 -14.54 2.26 -14.31
C LYS A 21 -13.71 1.04 -14.71
N MET A 22 -13.33 0.19 -13.76
CA MET A 22 -12.57 -1.03 -14.06
C MET A 22 -13.40 -2.08 -14.82
N ALA A 23 -14.72 -2.11 -14.60
CA ALA A 23 -15.61 -2.95 -15.40
C ALA A 23 -15.68 -2.48 -16.86
N GLU A 24 -15.78 -1.17 -17.09
CA GLU A 24 -15.77 -0.57 -18.43
C GLU A 24 -14.43 -0.79 -19.14
N TYR A 25 -13.31 -0.65 -18.41
CA TYR A 25 -11.98 -0.99 -18.91
C TYR A 25 -11.89 -2.47 -19.33
N ASN A 26 -12.46 -3.39 -18.54
CA ASN A 26 -12.47 -4.81 -18.89
C ASN A 26 -13.32 -5.12 -20.13
N VAL A 27 -14.46 -4.42 -20.32
CA VAL A 27 -15.25 -4.51 -21.55
C VAL A 27 -14.40 -4.11 -22.76
N LEU A 28 -13.66 -3.00 -22.66
CA LEU A 28 -12.77 -2.57 -23.74
C LEU A 28 -11.71 -3.64 -24.05
N MET A 29 -11.08 -4.21 -23.02
CA MET A 29 -10.06 -5.25 -23.19
C MET A 29 -10.61 -6.53 -23.82
N ASN A 30 -11.82 -6.93 -23.43
CA ASN A 30 -12.53 -8.06 -24.03
C ASN A 30 -12.81 -7.81 -25.52
N ASN A 31 -13.34 -6.64 -25.87
CA ASN A 31 -13.60 -6.28 -27.27
C ASN A 31 -12.32 -6.26 -28.11
N LEU A 32 -11.22 -5.71 -27.59
CA LEU A 32 -9.93 -5.66 -28.28
C LEU A 32 -9.31 -7.05 -28.49
N ALA A 33 -9.70 -8.03 -27.68
CA ALA A 33 -9.17 -9.38 -27.71
C ALA A 33 -10.15 -10.40 -28.30
N ASP A 34 -11.29 -9.95 -28.83
CA ASP A 34 -12.39 -10.78 -29.35
C ASP A 34 -12.87 -11.84 -28.33
N PHE A 35 -13.03 -11.40 -27.08
CA PHE A 35 -13.52 -12.18 -25.96
C PHE A 35 -14.81 -11.58 -25.38
N SER A 36 -15.57 -12.40 -24.65
CA SER A 36 -16.79 -11.98 -23.95
C SER A 36 -16.88 -12.55 -22.54
N GLU A 37 -15.73 -12.80 -21.91
CA GLU A 37 -15.61 -13.50 -20.62
C GLU A 37 -15.01 -12.58 -19.57
N PHE A 38 -15.54 -12.68 -18.35
CA PHE A 38 -15.04 -11.96 -17.19
C PHE A 38 -14.64 -12.97 -16.11
N GLY A 39 -13.82 -12.55 -15.18
CA GLY A 39 -13.29 -13.38 -14.10
C GLY A 39 -14.34 -13.73 -13.04
N ILE A 40 -14.00 -14.76 -12.28
CA ILE A 40 -14.79 -15.31 -11.19
C ILE A 40 -13.98 -15.18 -9.90
N SER A 41 -14.62 -14.74 -8.82
CA SER A 41 -13.95 -14.67 -7.51
C SER A 41 -13.66 -16.06 -6.96
N ALA A 42 -12.83 -16.15 -5.92
CA ALA A 42 -12.56 -17.41 -5.22
C ALA A 42 -13.82 -18.10 -4.65
N GLN A 43 -14.93 -17.37 -4.50
CA GLN A 43 -16.23 -17.87 -4.05
C GLN A 43 -17.18 -18.24 -5.20
N GLY A 44 -16.71 -18.24 -6.45
CA GLY A 44 -17.54 -18.58 -7.61
C GLY A 44 -18.41 -17.44 -8.14
N ASN A 45 -18.25 -16.20 -7.64
CA ASN A 45 -19.08 -15.08 -8.05
C ASN A 45 -18.48 -14.33 -9.26
N PRO A 46 -19.27 -14.04 -10.31
CA PRO A 46 -18.80 -13.28 -11.45
C PRO A 46 -18.77 -11.78 -11.15
N TYR A 47 -17.65 -11.13 -11.46
CA TYR A 47 -17.51 -9.68 -11.32
C TYR A 47 -16.85 -9.06 -12.54
N ALA A 48 -17.39 -7.94 -13.03
CA ALA A 48 -16.89 -7.35 -14.27
C ALA A 48 -15.52 -6.67 -14.15
N HIS A 49 -15.03 -6.40 -12.94
CA HIS A 49 -13.70 -5.85 -12.67
C HIS A 49 -12.62 -6.95 -12.58
N LEU A 50 -13.01 -8.23 -12.65
CA LEU A 50 -12.08 -9.34 -12.72
C LEU A 50 -11.84 -9.70 -14.19
N LEU A 51 -10.58 -9.73 -14.61
CA LEU A 51 -10.19 -10.28 -15.90
C LEU A 51 -10.47 -11.79 -15.93
N SER A 52 -10.83 -12.30 -17.11
CA SER A 52 -10.80 -13.74 -17.36
C SER A 52 -9.37 -14.26 -17.27
N GLU A 53 -9.20 -15.57 -17.02
CA GLU A 53 -7.89 -16.22 -16.96
C GLU A 53 -7.07 -15.95 -18.23
N LYS A 54 -7.68 -16.08 -19.42
CA LYS A 54 -7.04 -15.78 -20.71
C LYS A 54 -6.50 -14.35 -20.82
N LEU A 55 -7.21 -13.36 -20.27
CA LEU A 55 -6.74 -11.96 -20.28
C LEU A 55 -5.67 -11.72 -19.21
N ALA A 56 -5.79 -12.35 -18.05
CA ALA A 56 -4.80 -12.30 -16.98
C ALA A 56 -3.45 -12.89 -17.41
N GLU A 57 -3.46 -14.06 -18.07
CA GLU A 57 -2.27 -14.70 -18.66
C GLU A 57 -1.58 -13.85 -19.72
N LYS A 58 -2.36 -13.05 -20.46
CA LYS A 58 -1.85 -12.07 -21.44
C LYS A 58 -1.39 -10.75 -20.80
N GLY A 59 -1.34 -10.67 -19.46
CA GLY A 59 -0.83 -9.52 -18.73
C GLY A 59 -1.72 -8.27 -18.81
N LYS A 60 -3.03 -8.40 -19.12
CA LYS A 60 -3.91 -7.24 -19.37
C LYS A 60 -4.23 -6.39 -18.13
N ASN A 61 -3.81 -6.83 -16.93
CA ASN A 61 -3.82 -5.98 -15.75
C ASN A 61 -2.65 -4.98 -15.72
N PHE A 62 -1.65 -5.11 -16.59
CA PHE A 62 -0.50 -4.22 -16.64
C PHE A 62 -0.54 -3.32 -17.87
N LEU A 63 0.05 -2.13 -17.73
CA LEU A 63 0.03 -1.11 -18.77
C LEU A 63 0.97 -1.42 -19.94
N SER A 64 1.91 -2.34 -19.75
CA SER A 64 2.81 -2.83 -20.80
C SER A 64 3.31 -4.24 -20.50
N ASN A 65 3.77 -4.94 -21.54
CA ASN A 65 4.42 -6.25 -21.38
C ASN A 65 5.67 -6.15 -20.50
N GLN A 66 6.43 -5.06 -20.60
CA GLN A 66 7.62 -4.84 -19.76
C GLN A 66 7.28 -4.76 -18.27
N ILE A 67 6.14 -4.14 -17.91
CA ILE A 67 5.66 -4.12 -16.53
C ILE A 67 5.23 -5.54 -16.12
N PHE A 68 4.42 -6.21 -16.94
CA PHE A 68 3.98 -7.58 -16.67
C PHE A 68 5.16 -8.55 -16.46
N ASP A 69 6.16 -8.53 -17.34
CA ASP A 69 7.33 -9.40 -17.26
C ASP A 69 8.21 -9.08 -16.04
N SER A 70 8.28 -7.82 -15.64
CA SER A 70 8.99 -7.41 -14.41
C SER A 70 8.27 -7.92 -13.16
N VAL A 71 6.94 -7.75 -13.12
CA VAL A 71 6.09 -8.26 -12.05
C VAL A 71 6.21 -9.78 -11.93
N LYS A 72 6.07 -10.50 -13.04
CA LYS A 72 6.20 -11.97 -13.05
C LYS A 72 7.54 -12.44 -12.49
N ARG A 73 8.65 -11.89 -12.99
CA ARG A 73 10.00 -12.22 -12.49
C ARG A 73 10.20 -11.87 -11.02
N GLN A 74 9.56 -10.81 -10.54
CA GLN A 74 9.67 -10.39 -9.14
C GLN A 74 8.94 -11.37 -8.22
N PHE A 75 7.70 -11.72 -8.55
CA PHE A 75 6.89 -12.61 -7.73
C PHE A 75 7.32 -14.08 -7.84
N GLU A 76 7.92 -14.52 -8.96
CA GLU A 76 8.56 -15.85 -9.06
C GLU A 76 9.75 -16.03 -8.10
N LYS A 77 10.44 -14.94 -7.75
CA LYS A 77 11.60 -14.95 -6.84
C LYS A 77 11.22 -14.82 -5.36
N LYS A 78 9.93 -14.65 -5.05
CA LYS A 78 9.46 -14.48 -3.68
C LYS A 78 9.34 -15.83 -2.99
N ASP A 79 9.97 -15.95 -1.82
CA ASP A 79 9.80 -17.12 -0.95
C ASP A 79 8.41 -17.17 -0.30
N LYS A 80 7.75 -16.00 -0.16
CA LYS A 80 6.43 -15.85 0.41
C LYS A 80 5.35 -16.17 -0.63
N LYS A 81 4.31 -16.91 -0.22
CA LYS A 81 3.18 -17.23 -1.11
C LYS A 81 2.38 -15.98 -1.43
N VAL A 82 2.12 -15.77 -2.71
CA VAL A 82 1.48 -14.58 -3.26
C VAL A 82 0.07 -14.92 -3.74
N ASP A 83 -0.86 -13.97 -3.61
CA ASP A 83 -2.22 -14.10 -4.19
C ASP A 83 -2.19 -13.67 -5.67
N GLU A 84 -1.84 -14.63 -6.54
CA GLU A 84 -1.73 -14.41 -7.98
C GLU A 84 -3.05 -13.91 -8.60
N ALA A 85 -4.20 -14.42 -8.15
CA ALA A 85 -5.50 -13.99 -8.68
C ALA A 85 -5.76 -12.51 -8.37
N ARG A 86 -5.36 -12.03 -7.18
CA ARG A 86 -5.43 -10.61 -6.82
C ARG A 86 -4.53 -9.76 -7.72
N ILE A 87 -3.35 -10.24 -8.09
CA ILE A 87 -2.37 -9.47 -8.87
C ILE A 87 -2.72 -9.46 -10.36
N TYR A 88 -2.95 -10.63 -10.95
CA TYR A 88 -3.06 -10.79 -12.40
C TYR A 88 -4.48 -10.55 -12.91
N SER A 89 -5.51 -10.76 -12.08
CA SER A 89 -6.90 -10.76 -12.54
C SER A 89 -7.74 -9.63 -11.96
N ASN A 90 -7.47 -9.15 -10.74
CA ASN A 90 -8.27 -8.10 -10.13
C ASN A 90 -7.81 -6.69 -10.55
N LEU A 91 -8.60 -6.03 -11.41
CA LEU A 91 -8.29 -4.68 -11.90
C LEU A 91 -8.38 -3.60 -10.82
N CYS A 92 -9.13 -3.86 -9.73
CA CYS A 92 -9.30 -2.95 -8.61
C CYS A 92 -8.33 -3.20 -7.45
N ALA A 93 -7.44 -4.18 -7.54
CA ALA A 93 -6.47 -4.44 -6.48
C ALA A 93 -5.40 -3.33 -6.43
N SER A 94 -4.96 -2.97 -5.21
CA SER A 94 -3.87 -1.99 -5.02
C SER A 94 -2.54 -2.47 -5.59
N THR A 95 -2.18 -3.75 -5.43
CA THR A 95 -0.90 -4.31 -5.91
C THR A 95 -0.63 -4.06 -7.40
N PRO A 96 -1.53 -4.40 -8.36
CA PRO A 96 -1.29 -4.10 -9.77
C PRO A 96 -1.28 -2.59 -10.06
N CYS A 97 -2.02 -1.76 -9.32
CA CYS A 97 -1.93 -0.30 -9.41
C CYS A 97 -0.54 0.20 -8.99
N CYS A 98 -0.06 -0.26 -7.84
CA CYS A 98 1.28 0.01 -7.32
C CYS A 98 2.36 -0.44 -8.32
N CYS A 99 2.30 -1.66 -8.85
CA CYS A 99 3.24 -2.16 -9.84
C CYS A 99 3.23 -1.33 -11.13
N ASN A 100 2.05 -0.96 -11.62
CA ASN A 100 1.91 -0.10 -12.79
C ASN A 100 2.48 1.31 -12.57
N LEU A 101 2.58 1.79 -11.32
CA LEU A 101 3.24 3.05 -10.99
C LEU A 101 4.75 2.89 -10.80
N PHE A 102 5.16 1.89 -10.02
CA PHE A 102 6.51 1.81 -9.48
C PHE A 102 7.48 0.96 -10.30
N VAL A 103 7.03 0.06 -11.19
CA VAL A 103 7.98 -0.69 -12.04
C VAL A 103 8.77 0.25 -12.95
N PRO A 104 8.16 1.25 -13.64
CA PRO A 104 8.93 2.23 -14.40
C PRO A 104 9.85 3.08 -13.53
N LEU A 105 9.39 3.47 -12.34
CA LEU A 105 10.20 4.23 -11.37
C LEU A 105 11.41 3.43 -10.86
N GLN A 106 11.25 2.13 -10.63
CA GLN A 106 12.34 1.23 -10.28
C GLN A 106 13.42 1.16 -11.38
N GLN A 107 13.03 1.32 -12.65
CA GLN A 107 13.93 1.28 -13.80
C GLN A 107 14.56 2.64 -14.13
N ASP A 108 13.92 3.74 -13.74
CA ASP A 108 14.41 5.11 -13.90
C ASP A 108 14.62 5.78 -12.52
N THR A 109 15.81 5.57 -11.97
CA THR A 109 16.19 6.10 -10.65
C THR A 109 16.30 7.62 -10.65
N GLU A 110 16.57 8.27 -11.79
CA GLU A 110 16.63 9.73 -11.89
C GLU A 110 15.23 10.35 -11.88
N LEU A 111 14.28 9.77 -12.60
CA LEU A 111 12.87 10.18 -12.51
C LEU A 111 12.35 10.00 -11.08
N THR A 112 12.65 8.85 -10.45
CA THR A 112 12.29 8.58 -9.06
C THR A 112 12.93 9.59 -8.11
N ARG A 113 14.21 9.93 -8.31
CA ARG A 113 14.91 10.94 -7.50
C ARG A 113 14.25 12.31 -7.61
N LYS A 114 13.89 12.73 -8.83
CA LYS A 114 13.19 14.00 -9.09
C LYS A 114 11.82 14.01 -8.40
N LEU A 115 11.03 12.95 -8.57
CA LEU A 115 9.72 12.80 -7.94
C LEU A 115 9.82 12.94 -6.42
N PHE A 116 10.62 12.10 -5.77
CA PHE A 116 10.69 12.10 -4.31
C PHE A 116 11.44 13.31 -3.75
N SER A 117 12.25 14.02 -4.55
CA SER A 117 12.78 15.32 -4.13
C SER A 117 11.67 16.36 -3.96
N ILE A 118 10.68 16.38 -4.88
CA ILE A 118 9.51 17.26 -4.76
C ILE A 118 8.61 16.78 -3.62
N LEU A 119 8.24 15.50 -3.59
CA LEU A 119 7.29 14.97 -2.61
C LEU A 119 7.77 15.10 -1.17
N LEU A 120 9.08 14.92 -0.94
CA LEU A 120 9.71 15.11 0.37
C LEU A 120 10.14 16.56 0.64
N LYS A 121 9.89 17.48 -0.30
CA LYS A 121 10.25 18.91 -0.22
C LYS A 121 11.72 19.13 0.12
N ARG A 122 12.61 18.31 -0.44
CA ARG A 122 14.06 18.38 -0.22
C ARG A 122 14.83 17.75 -1.36
N LYS A 123 16.07 18.20 -1.58
CA LYS A 123 16.92 17.64 -2.62
C LYS A 123 17.43 16.25 -2.23
N LEU A 124 17.00 15.22 -2.96
CA LEU A 124 17.65 13.91 -2.94
C LEU A 124 18.81 13.92 -3.94
N THR A 125 19.95 13.39 -3.52
CA THR A 125 21.15 13.28 -4.35
C THR A 125 21.19 11.96 -5.12
N ALA A 126 20.57 10.89 -4.61
CA ALA A 126 20.44 9.61 -5.30
C ALA A 126 19.23 8.80 -4.83
N ILE A 127 18.73 7.93 -5.70
CA ILE A 127 17.91 6.77 -5.34
C ILE A 127 18.81 5.54 -5.42
N ASN A 128 19.04 4.88 -4.29
CA ASN A 128 19.92 3.74 -4.18
C ASN A 128 19.20 2.42 -4.47
N LYS A 129 17.91 2.34 -4.13
CA LYS A 129 17.08 1.15 -4.34
C LYS A 129 15.61 1.53 -4.44
N VAL A 130 14.88 0.86 -5.32
CA VAL A 130 13.41 0.79 -5.28
C VAL A 130 13.05 -0.69 -5.29
N GLU A 131 12.34 -1.14 -4.27
CA GLU A 131 11.91 -2.52 -4.11
C GLU A 131 10.41 -2.55 -3.93
N ILE A 132 9.71 -3.09 -4.93
CA ILE A 132 8.26 -3.27 -4.91
C ILE A 132 7.95 -4.54 -4.13
N GLU A 133 6.90 -4.52 -3.32
CA GLU A 133 6.53 -5.59 -2.40
C GLU A 133 7.72 -5.95 -1.51
N PHE A 134 8.16 -5.03 -0.66
CA PHE A 134 9.25 -5.29 0.26
C PHE A 134 8.80 -6.22 1.40
N THR A 135 9.44 -7.39 1.49
CA THR A 135 9.30 -8.31 2.62
C THR A 135 10.58 -8.23 3.47
N PRO A 136 10.50 -7.83 4.75
CA PRO A 136 11.69 -7.62 5.57
C PRO A 136 12.40 -8.93 5.90
N ASN A 137 13.72 -8.87 5.99
CA ASN A 137 14.51 -9.96 6.58
C ASN A 137 14.31 -10.02 8.11
N TYR A 138 14.98 -10.98 8.78
CA TYR A 138 14.84 -11.18 10.23
C TYR A 138 15.19 -9.95 11.09
N GLU A 139 16.20 -9.16 10.68
CA GLU A 139 16.65 -7.97 11.40
C GLU A 139 15.70 -6.78 11.18
N GLU A 140 15.21 -6.61 9.95
CA GLU A 140 14.27 -5.55 9.57
C GLU A 140 12.84 -5.83 10.09
N SER A 141 12.52 -7.10 10.32
CA SER A 141 11.19 -7.54 10.70
C SER A 141 10.82 -7.20 12.15
N VAL A 142 9.55 -6.83 12.34
CA VAL A 142 8.89 -6.74 13.67
C VAL A 142 8.62 -8.11 14.30
N GLY A 143 9.14 -9.19 13.71
CA GLY A 143 9.10 -10.56 14.21
C GLY A 143 7.86 -11.34 13.82
N ASP A 144 7.04 -10.83 12.91
CA ASP A 144 5.74 -11.41 12.53
C ASP A 144 5.71 -12.12 11.16
N GLN A 145 6.88 -12.28 10.53
CA GLN A 145 7.01 -12.91 9.23
C GLN A 145 6.74 -14.42 9.27
N GLY A 146 6.10 -14.90 8.20
CA GLY A 146 5.85 -16.32 7.92
C GLY A 146 5.40 -16.51 6.47
N ASP A 147 5.16 -17.76 6.06
CA ASP A 147 4.98 -18.15 4.65
C ASP A 147 3.86 -17.42 3.88
N ARG A 148 2.84 -16.93 4.62
CA ARG A 148 1.63 -16.28 4.07
C ARG A 148 1.23 -15.00 4.80
N SER A 149 2.00 -14.58 5.80
CA SER A 149 1.62 -13.48 6.69
C SER A 149 2.84 -12.74 7.19
N GLY A 150 2.64 -11.51 7.63
CA GLY A 150 3.70 -10.65 8.15
C GLY A 150 3.48 -9.22 7.68
N THR A 151 4.10 -8.28 8.37
CA THR A 151 4.06 -6.87 7.99
C THR A 151 5.09 -6.64 6.88
N ASP A 152 4.59 -6.33 5.70
CA ASP A 152 5.35 -6.00 4.50
C ASP A 152 5.04 -4.55 4.09
N ALA A 153 5.83 -3.97 3.18
CA ALA A 153 5.52 -2.68 2.57
C ALA A 153 5.33 -2.84 1.06
N ASP A 154 4.39 -2.09 0.47
CA ASP A 154 4.15 -2.15 -0.97
C ASP A 154 5.35 -1.63 -1.78
N VAL A 155 6.09 -0.65 -1.22
CA VAL A 155 7.36 -0.19 -1.81
C VAL A 155 8.35 0.18 -0.71
N ARG A 156 9.62 -0.20 -0.89
CA ARG A 156 10.78 0.35 -0.19
C ARG A 156 11.59 1.22 -1.14
N ILE A 157 11.99 2.40 -0.67
CA ILE A 157 12.89 3.30 -1.37
C ILE A 157 14.05 3.64 -0.46
N ASP A 158 15.25 3.29 -0.90
CA ASP A 158 16.49 3.69 -0.25
C ASP A 158 17.05 4.88 -1.03
N TYR A 159 17.41 5.96 -0.34
CA TYR A 159 17.85 7.18 -0.98
C TYR A 159 18.97 7.87 -0.21
N THR A 160 19.68 8.74 -0.92
CA THR A 160 20.74 9.59 -0.37
C THR A 160 20.29 11.06 -0.44
N PHE A 161 20.59 11.84 0.59
CA PHE A 161 20.23 13.25 0.70
C PHE A 161 21.29 14.04 1.46
N GLY A 162 21.31 15.36 1.26
CA GLY A 162 22.28 16.25 1.92
C GLY A 162 23.73 15.80 1.71
N ASN A 163 24.53 15.85 2.78
CA ASN A 163 25.93 15.45 2.81
C ASN A 163 26.06 13.93 3.00
N ASP A 164 25.70 13.15 1.98
CA ASP A 164 25.81 11.67 1.94
C ASP A 164 25.04 10.91 3.02
N ARG A 165 24.02 11.54 3.61
CA ARG A 165 23.10 10.88 4.54
C ARG A 165 22.19 9.94 3.79
N LYS A 166 21.85 8.80 4.40
CA LYS A 166 21.00 7.77 3.82
C LYS A 166 19.65 7.72 4.53
N GLY A 167 18.58 7.57 3.78
CA GLY A 167 17.25 7.36 4.33
C GLY A 167 16.56 6.16 3.71
N VAL A 168 15.60 5.61 4.45
CA VAL A 168 14.66 4.61 3.95
C VAL A 168 13.24 5.15 4.02
N LEU A 169 12.48 4.96 2.96
CA LEU A 169 11.05 5.28 2.88
C LEU A 169 10.30 3.98 2.56
N LEU A 170 9.43 3.56 3.48
CA LEU A 170 8.48 2.49 3.20
C LEU A 170 7.14 3.11 2.83
N ILE A 171 6.47 2.57 1.82
CA ILE A 171 5.20 3.07 1.30
C ILE A 171 4.16 1.95 1.40
N GLU A 172 3.02 2.25 2.00
CA GLU A 172 1.78 1.50 1.80
C GLU A 172 0.99 2.16 0.66
N PHE A 173 0.48 1.35 -0.26
CA PHE A 173 -0.29 1.78 -1.41
C PHE A 173 -1.71 1.22 -1.29
N LYS A 174 -2.68 2.11 -1.12
CA LYS A 174 -4.10 1.76 -1.11
C LYS A 174 -4.76 2.29 -2.37
N TYR A 175 -5.60 1.49 -2.99
CA TYR A 175 -6.40 1.94 -4.11
C TYR A 175 -7.85 2.03 -3.69
N ILE A 176 -8.60 0.92 -3.71
CA ILE A 176 -10.04 0.90 -3.45
C ILE A 176 -10.41 0.49 -2.02
N GLU A 177 -9.43 0.05 -1.23
CA GLU A 177 -9.62 -0.37 0.14
C GLU A 177 -10.20 0.78 0.98
N SER A 178 -11.30 0.53 1.70
CA SER A 178 -12.01 1.52 2.50
C SER A 178 -11.49 1.67 3.94
N GLU A 179 -10.52 0.85 4.33
CA GLU A 179 -9.91 0.84 5.66
C GLU A 179 -8.52 0.20 5.56
N PHE A 180 -7.62 0.51 6.49
CA PHE A 180 -6.31 -0.13 6.54
C PHE A 180 -6.40 -1.54 7.13
N SER A 181 -7.22 -1.70 8.16
CA SER A 181 -7.51 -2.99 8.75
C SER A 181 -8.79 -2.97 9.60
N ASN A 182 -9.56 -4.04 9.51
CA ASN A 182 -10.84 -4.15 10.21
C ASN A 182 -10.74 -4.15 11.74
N CYS A 183 -9.85 -4.96 12.35
CA CYS A 183 -9.70 -5.06 13.81
C CYS A 183 -8.49 -5.91 14.26
N GLY A 184 -7.31 -5.68 13.67
CA GLY A 184 -6.11 -6.46 14.01
C GLY A 184 -6.31 -7.98 13.87
N ARG A 185 -6.16 -8.75 14.97
CA ARG A 185 -6.24 -10.24 14.96
C ARG A 185 -7.66 -10.81 15.11
N LYS A 186 -8.67 -10.03 15.52
CA LYS A 186 -10.04 -10.55 15.69
C LYS A 186 -10.86 -10.38 14.42
N LYS A 187 -11.73 -11.37 14.15
CA LYS A 187 -12.47 -11.51 12.88
C LYS A 187 -13.80 -10.73 12.82
N LYS A 188 -14.28 -10.11 13.91
CA LYS A 188 -15.61 -9.49 13.97
C LYS A 188 -15.57 -8.12 14.67
N HIS A 189 -16.07 -7.08 13.99
CA HIS A 189 -16.11 -5.68 14.46
C HIS A 189 -16.80 -5.49 15.82
N LYS A 190 -17.86 -6.23 16.12
CA LYS A 190 -18.58 -6.14 17.40
C LYS A 190 -17.72 -6.48 18.64
N ASP A 191 -16.63 -7.22 18.44
CA ASP A 191 -15.72 -7.61 19.52
C ASP A 191 -14.59 -6.57 19.73
N CYS A 192 -14.60 -5.48 18.94
CA CYS A 192 -13.60 -4.41 18.94
C CYS A 192 -14.01 -3.23 19.82
N HIS A 193 -15.32 -3.05 20.07
CA HIS A 193 -15.85 -1.96 20.91
C HIS A 193 -16.06 -2.34 22.39
N SER A 194 -15.55 -3.47 22.88
CA SER A 194 -15.78 -3.85 24.28
C SER A 194 -14.91 -3.03 25.22
N ASN A 195 -15.49 -2.39 26.23
CA ASN A 195 -14.78 -1.65 27.28
C ASN A 195 -13.77 -2.51 28.08
N ASN A 196 -13.82 -3.83 27.93
CA ASN A 196 -12.89 -4.79 28.55
C ASN A 196 -11.69 -5.15 27.67
N PHE A 197 -11.58 -4.61 26.45
CA PHE A 197 -10.43 -4.81 25.56
C PHE A 197 -9.18 -4.01 26.04
N TYR A 198 -9.34 -3.21 27.10
CA TYR A 198 -8.53 -2.04 27.40
C TYR A 198 -7.83 -2.10 28.76
N SER A 199 -6.83 -2.97 28.83
CA SER A 199 -5.61 -2.54 29.51
C SER A 199 -4.48 -2.61 28.50
N PHE A 200 -3.40 -1.86 28.73
CA PHE A 200 -2.10 -2.08 28.06
C PHE A 200 -1.75 -3.60 27.95
N ASN A 201 -2.23 -4.35 28.95
CA ASN A 201 -2.73 -5.74 28.99
C ASN A 201 -3.11 -6.52 27.71
N GLU A 202 -3.88 -5.91 26.81
CA GLU A 202 -4.78 -6.66 25.90
C GLU A 202 -4.89 -6.07 24.48
N CYS A 203 -4.34 -4.87 24.24
CA CYS A 203 -4.21 -4.30 22.89
C CYS A 203 -3.34 -5.24 22.02
N SER A 204 -3.98 -5.92 21.07
CA SER A 204 -3.46 -7.12 20.39
C SER A 204 -2.13 -6.93 19.63
N TYR A 205 -1.38 -8.03 19.39
CA TYR A 205 0.04 -8.15 18.92
C TYR A 205 1.14 -8.26 20.00
N ARG A 206 0.86 -8.85 21.16
CA ARG A 206 1.89 -9.16 22.18
C ARG A 206 2.89 -10.26 21.82
N LYS A 207 2.54 -11.12 20.85
CA LYS A 207 3.39 -12.25 20.44
C LYS A 207 4.71 -11.79 19.79
N TYR A 208 4.69 -10.62 19.17
CA TYR A 208 5.76 -10.15 18.30
C TYR A 208 6.49 -8.96 18.91
N LYS A 209 7.50 -8.43 18.22
CA LYS A 209 8.34 -7.35 18.76
C LYS A 209 7.59 -6.02 18.88
N ASN A 210 6.40 -5.87 18.29
CA ASN A 210 5.71 -4.59 18.14
C ASN A 210 5.60 -3.77 19.44
N TRP A 211 5.08 -4.37 20.52
CA TRP A 211 4.98 -3.68 21.82
C TRP A 211 6.33 -3.41 22.46
N LYS A 212 7.26 -4.38 22.40
CA LYS A 212 8.63 -4.17 22.90
C LYS A 212 9.29 -2.96 22.23
N LEU A 213 9.13 -2.84 20.91
CA LEU A 213 9.67 -1.72 20.13
C LEU A 213 8.94 -0.41 20.43
N THR A 214 7.63 -0.44 20.57
CA THR A 214 6.81 0.76 20.86
C THR A 214 7.14 1.37 22.22
N LEU A 215 7.54 0.55 23.19
CA LEU A 215 7.75 0.95 24.58
C LEU A 215 9.22 1.19 24.93
N ASP A 216 10.13 1.03 23.96
CA ASP A 216 11.54 1.34 24.15
C ASP A 216 11.71 2.87 24.21
N GLU A 217 11.73 3.43 25.42
CA GLU A 217 11.75 4.88 25.66
C GLU A 217 12.94 5.57 24.96
N ASN A 218 14.05 4.87 24.80
CA ASN A 218 15.26 5.38 24.17
C ASN A 218 15.18 5.41 22.65
N ASN A 219 14.38 4.52 22.03
CA ASN A 219 14.42 4.37 20.59
C ASN A 219 13.11 3.78 20.03
N ASN A 220 12.12 4.64 19.76
CA ASN A 220 10.86 4.25 19.11
C ASN A 220 10.18 5.44 18.39
N PRO A 221 9.32 5.18 17.38
CA PRO A 221 8.65 6.23 16.60
C PRO A 221 7.44 6.87 17.29
N PHE A 222 7.04 6.39 18.48
CA PHE A 222 5.82 6.82 19.17
C PHE A 222 6.08 7.66 20.42
N ASN A 223 5.08 8.49 20.75
CA ASN A 223 5.03 9.21 22.01
C ASN A 223 4.43 8.29 23.08
N VAL A 224 5.28 7.65 23.87
CA VAL A 224 4.88 6.68 24.92
C VAL A 224 3.94 7.32 25.95
N GLN A 225 4.11 8.60 26.26
CA GLN A 225 3.22 9.30 27.20
C GLN A 225 1.82 9.48 26.60
N ALA A 226 1.74 9.93 25.34
CA ALA A 226 0.47 10.07 24.62
C ALA A 226 -0.25 8.72 24.44
N LEU A 227 0.50 7.63 24.24
CA LEU A 227 -0.05 6.26 24.20
C LEU A 227 -0.61 5.84 25.56
N LYS A 228 0.12 6.10 26.66
CA LYS A 228 -0.29 5.77 28.03
C LYS A 228 -1.51 6.58 28.51
N SER A 229 -1.75 7.75 27.92
CA SER A 229 -2.91 8.60 28.27
C SER A 229 -4.18 8.27 27.50
N GLN A 230 -4.14 7.37 26.51
CA GLN A 230 -5.34 6.93 25.80
C GLN A 230 -6.26 6.13 26.74
N GLN A 231 -7.56 6.40 26.65
CA GLN A 231 -8.58 5.66 27.41
C GLN A 231 -8.82 4.25 26.83
N SER A 232 -8.45 4.04 25.56
CA SER A 232 -8.61 2.81 24.80
C SER A 232 -7.29 2.37 24.13
N CYS A 233 -7.32 1.26 23.39
CA CYS A 233 -6.19 0.71 22.66
C CYS A 233 -5.78 1.71 21.56
N PRO A 234 -4.54 2.26 21.59
CA PRO A 234 -4.13 3.30 20.65
C PRO A 234 -3.98 2.80 19.20
N PHE A 235 -4.04 1.49 18.97
CA PHE A 235 -3.78 0.85 17.68
C PHE A 235 -4.93 -0.06 17.24
N GLU A 236 -6.17 0.36 17.54
CA GLU A 236 -7.40 -0.28 17.07
C GLU A 236 -7.71 0.04 15.60
N PHE A 237 -8.56 -0.78 14.98
CA PHE A 237 -9.02 -0.63 13.59
C PHE A 237 -7.86 -0.32 12.63
N SER A 238 -7.98 0.71 11.80
CA SER A 238 -6.96 1.12 10.83
C SER A 238 -5.61 1.50 11.45
N LEU A 239 -5.59 1.99 12.71
CA LEU A 239 -4.34 2.34 13.39
C LEU A 239 -3.45 1.10 13.62
N ASN A 240 -4.02 -0.11 13.61
CA ASN A 240 -3.23 -1.33 13.75
C ASN A 240 -2.24 -1.53 12.61
N GLN A 241 -2.67 -1.38 11.36
CA GLN A 241 -1.77 -1.52 10.21
C GLN A 241 -0.75 -0.38 10.18
N LEU A 242 -1.19 0.87 10.40
CA LEU A 242 -0.30 2.04 10.43
C LEU A 242 0.79 1.89 11.50
N TRP A 243 0.43 1.38 12.67
CA TRP A 243 1.37 1.05 13.74
C TRP A 243 2.43 0.05 13.30
N ARG A 244 2.03 -1.07 12.70
CA ARG A 244 2.97 -2.10 12.25
C ARG A 244 3.89 -1.58 11.14
N ASN A 245 3.35 -0.83 10.17
CA ASN A 245 4.12 -0.31 9.05
C ASN A 245 5.13 0.77 9.49
N MET A 246 4.75 1.66 10.43
CA MET A 246 5.67 2.62 11.01
C MET A 246 6.79 1.94 11.81
N LEU A 247 6.47 0.91 12.60
CA LEU A 247 7.49 0.10 13.26
C LEU A 247 8.40 -0.63 12.28
N LEU A 248 7.87 -1.10 11.15
CA LEU A 248 8.66 -1.74 10.10
C LEU A 248 9.64 -0.76 9.47
N ALA A 249 9.21 0.47 9.15
CA ALA A 249 10.09 1.51 8.61
C ALA A 249 11.22 1.84 9.60
N TYR A 250 10.86 2.02 10.87
CA TYR A 250 11.81 2.25 11.93
C TYR A 250 12.79 1.07 12.12
N GLN A 251 12.32 -0.17 12.23
CA GLN A 251 13.19 -1.34 12.36
C GLN A 251 14.13 -1.51 11.17
N THR A 252 13.63 -1.27 9.96
CA THR A 252 14.44 -1.30 8.74
C THR A 252 15.58 -0.29 8.81
N SER A 253 15.35 0.89 9.41
CA SER A 253 16.36 1.93 9.55
C SER A 253 17.50 1.59 10.50
N ILE A 254 17.19 0.91 11.60
CA ILE A 254 18.16 0.56 12.65
C ILE A 254 18.76 -0.83 12.47
N ALA A 255 18.30 -1.61 11.47
CA ALA A 255 18.90 -2.90 11.14
C ALA A 255 20.38 -2.70 10.81
N LYS A 256 21.25 -3.56 11.36
CA LYS A 256 22.71 -3.33 11.36
C LYS A 256 23.27 -3.24 9.95
N ALA A 257 22.70 -3.98 9.01
CA ALA A 257 23.12 -4.01 7.61
C ALA A 257 22.86 -2.70 6.84
N ASN A 258 21.98 -1.84 7.35
CA ASN A 258 21.34 -0.79 6.56
C ASN A 258 21.95 0.61 6.77
N ASN A 259 22.42 0.93 7.98
CA ASN A 259 23.11 2.20 8.33
C ASN A 259 22.39 3.45 7.77
N TYR A 260 21.09 3.58 8.02
CA TYR A 260 20.29 4.75 7.64
C TYR A 260 20.33 5.82 8.73
N ASP A 261 20.34 7.08 8.31
CA ASP A 261 20.28 8.27 9.16
C ASP A 261 18.84 8.76 9.43
N GLU A 262 17.85 8.18 8.73
CA GLU A 262 16.44 8.48 8.91
C GLU A 262 15.53 7.37 8.34
N TYR A 263 14.27 7.40 8.75
CA TYR A 263 13.19 6.58 8.23
C TYR A 263 11.96 7.42 7.99
N LEU A 264 11.19 7.04 6.97
CA LEU A 264 9.88 7.61 6.67
C LEU A 264 8.90 6.49 6.38
N PHE A 265 7.63 6.70 6.74
CA PHE A 265 6.51 5.86 6.34
C PHE A 265 5.50 6.70 5.56
N GLY A 266 5.32 6.35 4.29
CA GLY A 266 4.39 6.99 3.37
C GLY A 266 3.12 6.15 3.15
N VAL A 267 1.99 6.82 2.95
CA VAL A 267 0.79 6.20 2.38
C VAL A 267 0.41 6.93 1.11
N ILE A 268 0.24 6.19 0.02
CA ILE A 268 -0.34 6.70 -1.23
C ILE A 268 -1.75 6.13 -1.37
N SER A 269 -2.74 7.00 -1.56
CA SER A 269 -4.09 6.59 -1.93
C SER A 269 -4.80 7.64 -2.79
N PRO A 270 -5.83 7.27 -3.58
CA PRO A 270 -6.60 8.24 -4.34
C PRO A 270 -7.27 9.27 -3.42
N LYS A 271 -7.32 10.54 -3.86
CA LYS A 271 -7.94 11.65 -3.11
C LYS A 271 -9.40 11.36 -2.76
N GLY A 272 -10.13 10.71 -3.67
CA GLY A 272 -11.53 10.31 -3.46
C GLY A 272 -11.74 9.12 -2.52
N ASN A 273 -10.68 8.49 -2.00
CA ASN A 273 -10.79 7.39 -1.05
C ASN A 273 -10.93 7.92 0.39
N GLU A 274 -12.02 8.63 0.65
CA GLU A 274 -12.27 9.25 1.97
C GLU A 274 -12.50 8.21 3.07
N GLY A 275 -13.11 7.06 2.73
CA GLY A 275 -13.36 5.97 3.69
C GLY A 275 -12.08 5.47 4.35
N LEU A 276 -10.98 5.37 3.60
CA LEU A 276 -9.69 4.94 4.14
C LEU A 276 -9.19 5.78 5.33
N TRP A 277 -9.53 7.07 5.34
CA TRP A 277 -9.09 8.03 6.35
C TRP A 277 -10.19 8.43 7.35
N ASN A 278 -11.37 7.87 7.19
CA ASN A 278 -12.51 8.02 8.08
C ASN A 278 -12.94 6.64 8.56
N ASP A 279 -12.39 6.25 9.71
CA ASP A 279 -12.70 4.98 10.34
C ASP A 279 -13.66 5.24 11.49
N HIS A 280 -14.91 4.76 11.38
CA HIS A 280 -15.95 4.94 12.40
C HIS A 280 -16.25 6.40 12.81
N ASN A 281 -16.27 7.34 11.86
CA ASN A 281 -16.44 8.80 12.08
C ASN A 281 -15.25 9.47 12.77
N GLU A 282 -14.07 8.83 12.72
CA GLU A 282 -12.85 9.35 13.30
C GLU A 282 -11.80 9.55 12.21
N ASN A 283 -11.09 10.68 12.30
CA ASN A 283 -10.01 10.99 11.39
C ASN A 283 -8.79 10.11 11.71
N THR A 284 -8.57 9.08 10.90
CA THR A 284 -7.49 8.11 11.11
C THR A 284 -6.11 8.78 11.06
N GLU A 285 -5.92 9.76 10.17
CA GLU A 285 -4.64 10.46 10.05
C GLU A 285 -4.34 11.29 11.29
N GLU A 286 -5.30 12.10 11.75
CA GLU A 286 -5.14 12.95 12.93
C GLU A 286 -4.85 12.11 14.18
N LYS A 287 -5.62 11.03 14.37
CA LYS A 287 -5.37 10.08 15.46
C LYS A 287 -3.98 9.48 15.39
N PHE A 288 -3.55 9.01 14.22
CA PHE A 288 -2.24 8.41 14.06
C PHE A 288 -1.11 9.41 14.34
N ARG A 289 -1.22 10.64 13.83
CA ARG A 289 -0.23 11.70 14.08
C ARG A 289 -0.12 12.03 15.58
N SER A 290 -1.24 12.12 16.29
CA SER A 290 -1.26 12.47 17.72
C SER A 290 -0.46 11.54 18.64
N ILE A 291 -0.16 10.31 18.18
CA ILE A 291 0.59 9.31 18.95
C ILE A 291 2.03 9.12 18.47
N LEU A 292 2.46 9.84 17.42
CA LEU A 292 3.85 9.81 16.94
C LEU A 292 4.76 10.72 17.77
N ARG A 293 6.03 10.36 17.82
CA ARG A 293 7.09 11.22 18.41
C ARG A 293 7.49 12.34 17.46
N ASP A 294 7.57 12.01 16.18
CA ASP A 294 7.83 12.93 15.08
C ASP A 294 6.77 12.72 14.01
N GLU A 295 5.82 13.66 13.91
CA GLU A 295 4.74 13.58 12.94
C GLU A 295 5.24 13.68 11.48
N THR A 296 6.43 14.25 11.26
CA THR A 296 7.01 14.40 9.92
C THR A 296 7.52 13.08 9.35
N ALA A 297 7.75 12.07 10.19
CA ALA A 297 8.11 10.72 9.77
C ALA A 297 6.96 9.99 9.06
N PHE A 298 5.72 10.45 9.24
CA PHE A 298 4.53 9.95 8.55
C PHE A 298 4.06 10.91 7.46
N ILE A 299 3.97 10.39 6.23
CA ILE A 299 3.59 11.19 5.07
C ILE A 299 2.39 10.56 4.38
N ARG A 300 1.43 11.40 4.01
CA ARG A 300 0.30 11.02 3.17
C ARG A 300 0.41 11.75 1.85
N TRP A 301 0.28 11.03 0.75
CA TRP A 301 0.18 11.58 -0.59
C TRP A 301 -1.09 11.10 -1.27
N ASN A 302 -1.74 12.00 -2.02
CA ASN A 302 -2.78 11.57 -2.93
C ASN A 302 -2.14 11.03 -4.21
N LEU A 303 -2.70 9.96 -4.77
CA LEU A 303 -2.22 9.36 -6.02
C LEU A 303 -2.20 10.39 -7.17
N GLU A 304 -3.21 11.26 -7.22
CA GLU A 304 -3.34 12.33 -8.19
C GLU A 304 -2.18 13.32 -8.12
N ASP A 305 -1.74 13.71 -6.91
CA ASP A 305 -0.62 14.64 -6.70
C ASP A 305 0.72 14.00 -7.12
N VAL A 306 0.90 12.71 -6.83
CA VAL A 306 2.08 11.93 -7.27
C VAL A 306 2.14 11.88 -8.79
N VAL A 307 1.01 11.55 -9.44
CA VAL A 307 0.89 11.48 -10.90
C VAL A 307 1.13 12.86 -11.53
N GLN A 308 0.51 13.92 -11.00
CA GLN A 308 0.70 15.28 -11.49
C GLN A 308 2.17 15.73 -11.37
N THR A 309 2.86 15.34 -10.30
CA THR A 309 4.29 15.63 -10.12
C THR A 309 5.14 14.90 -11.16
N LEU A 310 4.85 13.62 -11.45
CA LEU A 310 5.55 12.85 -12.48
C LEU A 310 5.38 13.46 -13.88
N GLU A 311 4.21 14.01 -14.20
CA GLU A 311 3.94 14.64 -15.49
C GLU A 311 4.83 15.87 -15.76
N GLN A 312 5.41 16.48 -14.73
CA GLN A 312 6.35 17.61 -14.88
C GLN A 312 7.72 17.17 -15.43
N PHE A 313 8.06 15.88 -15.30
CA PHE A 313 9.40 15.36 -15.58
C PHE A 313 9.46 14.32 -16.71
N SER A 314 8.32 13.85 -17.22
CA SER A 314 8.29 12.88 -18.32
C SER A 314 8.62 13.56 -19.67
N GLU A 315 9.91 13.84 -19.87
CA GLU A 315 10.45 14.34 -21.14
C GLU A 315 10.45 13.25 -22.23
N THR A 316 10.49 11.97 -21.83
CA THR A 316 10.48 10.81 -22.73
C THR A 316 9.35 9.84 -22.39
N ASP A 317 8.48 9.64 -23.38
CA ASP A 317 7.30 8.77 -23.39
C ASP A 317 6.21 9.04 -22.34
N LYS A 318 5.30 9.96 -22.69
CA LYS A 318 4.07 10.24 -21.94
C LYS A 318 3.04 9.12 -22.04
N THR A 319 3.26 8.06 -22.82
CA THR A 319 2.27 7.01 -23.07
C THR A 319 1.98 6.22 -21.80
N TRP A 320 3.00 5.79 -21.05
CA TRP A 320 2.79 5.08 -19.79
C TRP A 320 1.96 5.91 -18.80
N MET A 321 2.30 7.19 -18.61
CA MET A 321 1.56 8.05 -17.70
C MET A 321 0.13 8.32 -18.17
N LYS A 322 -0.07 8.51 -19.48
CA LYS A 322 -1.39 8.64 -20.07
C LYS A 322 -2.25 7.41 -19.79
N LEU A 323 -1.72 6.21 -20.06
CA LEU A 323 -2.40 4.93 -19.80
C LEU A 323 -2.67 4.74 -18.31
N PHE A 324 -1.74 5.13 -17.43
CA PHE A 324 -1.93 5.07 -15.98
C PHE A 324 -3.11 5.94 -15.55
N LYS A 325 -3.18 7.19 -16.02
CA LYS A 325 -4.28 8.12 -15.73
C LYS A 325 -5.61 7.60 -16.25
N GLU A 326 -5.64 7.19 -17.51
CA GLU A 326 -6.84 6.63 -18.15
C GLU A 326 -7.38 5.43 -17.36
N LYS A 327 -6.49 4.58 -16.86
CA LYS A 327 -6.89 3.40 -16.08
C LYS A 327 -7.28 3.73 -14.63
N TYR A 328 -6.49 4.50 -13.89
CA TYR A 328 -6.58 4.58 -12.42
C TYR A 328 -7.14 5.87 -11.84
N LEU A 329 -7.11 7.00 -12.56
CA LEU A 329 -7.61 8.29 -12.04
C LEU A 329 -8.99 8.60 -12.59
N LEU A 330 -9.93 9.01 -11.73
CA LEU A 330 -11.30 9.36 -12.13
C LEU A 330 -11.40 10.75 -12.76
#